data_AF-A0A314ZTJ6-F1
#
_entry.id   AF-A0A314ZTJ6-F1
#
_cell.length_a   1.000
_cell.length_b   1.000
_cell.length_c   1.000
_cell.angle_alpha   90.00
_cell.angle_beta   90.00
_cell.angle_gamma   90.00
#
_symmetry.space_group_name_H-M   'P 1'
#
loop_
_entity.id
_entity.type
_entity.pdbx_description
1 polymer ?
#
loop_
_entity_poly.entity_id
_entity_poly.type
_entity_poly.pdbx_seq_one_letter_code
_entity_poly.pdbx_strand_id
1 'polypeptide(L)'
;MEKELLGYESIDLSRSNVAHELKLFLQHHQLPLGKDSRTGITEMVASVGHSCEKSADLLSQYMNYKVSGPCPDDWSLAQKLILRGCEPLPRRRCFAKTLPKVGLNPFPISLWKPVSDKIVTWSGIGCKNFECLNSKKLSRDCVGCFDLVNGFENQRFVKAEARMISLFDDVLALGSGGIRIGFDIGGGSGTFAARMAERNMTVITNTLNIDAPFSEFIAARGLFPLFLSLDHRFPFYDNVFDLVHAASGLDVGGKPEKFEFVMFDIDRILRPGGLFWLDNFYCPNEEKKRDLTRLIERFGYKKLKWVVGDKVDAAGSGKSEVYLSAVLQKPVRVS
;
A
#
# COMPACT_ATOMS: atom_id res chain seq x y z
N MET A 1 26.51 -0.59 -30.14
CA MET A 1 26.11 -1.97 -30.46
C MET A 1 25.15 -2.57 -29.43
N GLU A 2 25.30 -2.31 -28.12
CA GLU A 2 24.33 -2.84 -27.10
C GLU A 2 22.98 -2.10 -27.03
N LYS A 3 22.89 -0.82 -27.42
CA LYS A 3 21.62 -0.06 -27.35
C LYS A 3 20.55 -0.53 -28.35
N GLU A 4 20.95 -1.15 -29.47
CA GLU A 4 20.03 -1.54 -30.55
C GLU A 4 19.50 -2.96 -30.43
N LEU A 5 20.13 -3.83 -29.63
CA LEU A 5 19.77 -5.25 -29.55
C LEU A 5 18.50 -5.54 -28.73
N LEU A 6 17.96 -4.56 -28.00
CA LEU A 6 16.88 -4.81 -27.04
C LEU A 6 15.72 -3.80 -27.05
N GLY A 7 15.75 -2.77 -27.89
CA GLY A 7 14.65 -1.79 -27.95
C GLY A 7 14.37 -1.04 -26.64
N TYR A 8 15.30 -1.06 -25.68
CA TYR A 8 15.16 -0.36 -24.40
C TYR A 8 15.67 1.08 -24.52
N GLU A 9 14.77 2.05 -24.33
CA GLU A 9 15.14 3.45 -24.18
C GLU A 9 15.78 3.65 -22.79
N SER A 10 17.08 3.97 -22.77
CA SER A 10 17.80 4.38 -21.56
C SER A 10 17.62 5.89 -21.35
N ILE A 11 17.50 6.35 -20.10
CA ILE A 11 17.49 7.79 -19.80
C ILE A 11 18.79 8.42 -20.33
N ASP A 12 18.65 9.32 -21.29
CA ASP A 12 19.77 10.05 -21.86
C ASP A 12 20.18 11.21 -20.95
N LEU A 13 21.20 10.97 -20.13
CA LEU A 13 21.76 11.96 -19.19
C LEU A 13 22.48 13.13 -19.89
N SER A 14 22.76 13.03 -21.19
CA SER A 14 23.38 14.13 -21.95
C SER A 14 22.41 15.27 -22.25
N ARG A 15 21.09 15.01 -22.18
CA ARG A 15 20.06 16.03 -22.39
C ARG A 15 20.23 17.21 -21.43
N SER A 16 20.03 18.41 -21.95
CA SER A 16 20.21 19.67 -21.21
C SER A 16 19.14 19.91 -20.14
N ASN A 17 17.95 19.31 -20.29
CA ASN A 17 16.82 19.44 -19.38
C ASN A 17 16.84 18.45 -18.19
N VAL A 18 17.86 17.61 -18.07
CA VAL A 18 18.01 16.65 -16.98
C VAL A 18 18.64 17.33 -15.76
N ALA A 19 17.95 17.28 -14.61
CA ALA A 19 18.41 17.87 -13.37
C ALA A 19 19.78 17.34 -12.94
N HIS A 20 20.63 18.23 -12.42
CA HIS A 20 22.00 17.89 -12.00
C HIS A 20 22.03 16.76 -10.97
N GLU A 21 21.15 16.80 -9.97
CA GLU A 21 21.05 15.75 -8.95
C GLU A 21 20.66 14.38 -9.51
N LEU A 22 19.88 14.35 -10.60
CA LEU A 22 19.55 13.09 -11.26
C LEU A 22 20.77 12.49 -11.96
N LYS A 23 21.59 13.33 -12.61
CA LYS A 23 22.86 12.90 -13.23
C LYS A 23 23.81 12.34 -12.18
N LEU A 24 23.97 13.03 -11.06
CA LEU A 24 24.79 12.58 -9.94
C LEU A 24 24.26 11.29 -9.32
N PHE A 25 22.94 11.15 -9.14
CA PHE A 25 22.35 9.95 -8.57
C PHE A 25 22.61 8.72 -9.43
N LEU A 26 22.42 8.82 -10.75
CA LEU A 26 22.59 7.71 -11.69
C LEU A 26 24.06 7.47 -12.09
N GLN A 27 24.99 8.30 -11.63
CA GLN A 27 26.41 8.10 -11.88
C GLN A 27 26.93 6.87 -11.13
N HIS A 28 27.71 6.05 -11.81
CA HIS A 28 28.39 4.91 -11.19
C HIS A 28 29.56 5.43 -10.35
N HIS A 29 29.65 4.95 -9.11
CA HIS A 29 30.72 5.33 -8.20
C HIS A 29 31.58 4.11 -7.89
N GLN A 30 32.89 4.17 -8.15
CA GLN A 30 33.79 3.10 -7.74
C GLN A 30 33.73 2.90 -6.22
N LEU A 31 33.83 1.65 -5.78
CA LEU A 31 33.94 1.35 -4.37
C LEU A 31 35.24 1.96 -3.80
N PRO A 32 35.17 2.64 -2.64
CA PRO A 32 36.35 3.31 -2.07
C PRO A 32 37.53 2.39 -1.81
N LEU A 33 37.27 1.09 -1.58
CA LEU A 33 38.27 0.08 -1.23
C LEU A 33 38.50 -0.95 -2.37
N GLY A 34 38.02 -0.67 -3.58
CA GLY A 34 38.08 -1.62 -4.70
C GLY A 34 37.05 -2.74 -4.58
N LYS A 35 37.34 -3.89 -5.21
CA LYS A 35 36.41 -5.01 -5.34
C LYS A 35 36.00 -5.60 -3.99
N ASP A 36 34.69 -5.68 -3.74
CA ASP A 36 34.19 -6.37 -2.56
C ASP A 36 34.46 -7.89 -2.67
N SER A 37 35.06 -8.47 -1.64
CA SER A 37 35.49 -9.87 -1.65
C SER A 37 34.33 -10.87 -1.58
N ARG A 38 33.18 -10.46 -1.05
CA ARG A 38 32.01 -11.34 -0.85
C ARG A 38 31.08 -11.36 -2.07
N THR A 39 30.82 -10.18 -2.62
CA THR A 39 29.85 -9.98 -3.71
C THR A 39 30.54 -9.82 -5.07
N GLY A 40 31.83 -9.48 -5.08
CA GLY A 40 32.60 -9.26 -6.30
C GLY A 40 32.31 -7.92 -6.99
N ILE A 41 31.43 -7.08 -6.45
CA ILE A 41 31.09 -5.79 -7.05
C ILE A 41 32.25 -4.81 -6.91
N THR A 42 32.41 -3.92 -7.89
CA THR A 42 33.46 -2.90 -7.93
C THR A 42 32.90 -1.48 -7.88
N GLU A 43 31.61 -1.33 -8.17
CA GLU A 43 30.93 -0.05 -8.27
C GLU A 43 29.64 -0.06 -7.43
N MET A 44 29.32 1.08 -6.84
CA MET A 44 27.98 1.40 -6.37
C MET A 44 27.18 1.96 -7.54
N VAL A 45 26.11 1.26 -7.88
CA VAL A 45 25.15 1.67 -8.91
C VAL A 45 23.84 2.08 -8.25
N ALA A 46 23.24 3.16 -8.74
CA ALA A 46 21.86 3.51 -8.42
C ALA A 46 21.02 3.38 -9.68
N SER A 47 19.76 3.00 -9.51
CA SER A 47 18.83 2.79 -10.63
C SER A 47 17.50 3.49 -10.36
N VAL A 48 16.81 3.80 -11.45
CA VAL A 48 15.38 4.09 -11.44
C VAL A 48 14.66 3.02 -12.25
N GLY A 49 13.39 2.79 -11.96
CA GLY A 49 12.56 1.88 -12.76
C GLY A 49 12.60 2.30 -14.23
N HIS A 50 12.69 1.33 -15.15
CA HIS A 50 12.80 1.61 -16.59
C HIS A 50 11.64 2.48 -17.12
N SER A 51 10.43 2.27 -16.58
CA SER A 51 9.25 3.07 -16.90
C SER A 51 9.41 4.58 -16.59
N CYS A 52 10.41 4.97 -15.80
CA CYS A 52 10.74 6.37 -15.57
C CYS A 52 11.23 7.11 -16.78
N GLU A 53 11.81 6.43 -17.76
CA GLU A 53 12.28 7.09 -18.98
C GLU A 53 11.12 7.86 -19.64
N LYS A 54 9.94 7.23 -19.69
CA LYS A 54 8.70 7.84 -20.21
C LYS A 54 8.17 9.01 -19.38
N SER A 55 8.76 9.25 -18.21
CA SER A 55 8.44 10.36 -17.31
C SER A 55 9.69 11.16 -16.95
N ALA A 56 10.70 11.21 -17.84
CA ALA A 56 11.97 11.88 -17.60
C ALA A 56 11.81 13.35 -17.18
N ASP A 57 10.87 14.09 -17.77
CA ASP A 57 10.61 15.49 -17.39
C ASP A 57 10.08 15.62 -15.96
N LEU A 58 9.14 14.75 -15.57
CA LEU A 58 8.60 14.71 -14.21
C LEU A 58 9.68 14.27 -13.20
N LEU A 59 10.53 13.32 -13.60
CA LEU A 59 11.64 12.86 -12.77
C LEU A 59 12.71 13.96 -12.62
N SER A 60 12.99 14.70 -13.69
CA SER A 60 13.88 15.86 -13.67
C SER A 60 13.32 16.96 -12.77
N GLN A 61 12.02 17.26 -12.88
CA GLN A 61 11.33 18.17 -11.98
C GLN A 61 11.43 17.71 -10.52
N TYR A 62 11.22 16.41 -10.26
CA TYR A 62 11.38 15.82 -8.93
C TYR A 62 12.82 15.93 -8.43
N MET A 63 13.82 15.86 -9.30
CA MET A 63 15.23 15.99 -8.91
C MET A 63 15.74 17.43 -8.93
N ASN A 64 14.87 18.42 -9.18
CA ASN A 64 15.22 19.83 -9.13
C ASN A 64 14.95 20.42 -7.74
N TYR A 65 15.96 20.42 -6.88
CA TYR A 65 15.88 20.95 -5.52
C TYR A 65 17.23 21.54 -5.09
N LYS A 66 17.20 22.33 -4.00
CA LYS A 66 18.42 22.87 -3.39
C LYS A 66 19.03 21.85 -2.43
N VAL A 67 20.28 21.44 -2.69
CA VAL A 67 21.05 20.57 -1.79
C VAL A 67 21.17 21.22 -0.41
N SER A 68 20.95 20.44 0.64
CA SER A 68 20.94 20.90 2.04
C SER A 68 19.94 22.03 2.32
N GLY A 69 18.97 22.25 1.43
CA GLY A 69 17.83 23.14 1.64
C GLY A 69 16.57 22.36 2.03
N PRO A 70 15.43 23.05 2.22
CA PRO A 70 14.14 22.39 2.37
C PRO A 70 13.76 21.67 1.06
N CYS A 71 13.25 20.44 1.17
CA CYS A 71 12.68 19.75 0.02
C CYS A 71 11.42 20.50 -0.48
N PRO A 72 11.19 20.56 -1.80
CA PRO A 72 9.93 21.04 -2.35
C PRO A 72 8.73 20.28 -1.76
N ASP A 73 7.60 20.97 -1.53
CA ASP A 73 6.34 20.37 -1.09
C ASP A 73 5.58 19.81 -2.30
N ASP A 74 6.15 18.76 -2.91
CA ASP A 74 5.73 18.17 -4.18
C ASP A 74 5.42 16.67 -4.08
N TRP A 75 4.88 16.24 -2.95
CA TRP A 75 4.51 14.84 -2.70
C TRP A 75 3.58 14.26 -3.80
N SER A 76 2.73 15.09 -4.41
CA SER A 76 1.83 14.69 -5.49
C SER A 76 2.59 14.35 -6.79
N LEU A 77 3.71 15.02 -7.04
CA LEU A 77 4.64 14.67 -8.11
C LEU A 77 5.32 13.32 -7.83
N ALA A 78 5.77 13.12 -6.59
CA ALA A 78 6.35 11.85 -6.16
C ALA A 78 5.37 10.68 -6.34
N GLN A 79 4.13 10.84 -5.88
CA GLN A 79 3.08 9.82 -6.06
C GLN A 79 2.75 9.58 -7.54
N LYS A 80 2.68 10.64 -8.36
CA LYS A 80 2.47 10.51 -9.81
C LYS A 80 3.58 9.71 -10.48
N LEU A 81 4.83 9.91 -10.07
CA LEU A 81 5.97 9.12 -10.55
C LEU A 81 5.81 7.65 -10.14
N ILE A 82 5.54 7.37 -8.86
CA ILE A 82 5.31 6.00 -8.36
C ILE A 82 4.21 5.29 -9.15
N LEU A 83 3.07 5.95 -9.36
CA LEU A 83 1.94 5.43 -10.16
C LEU A 83 2.27 5.23 -11.64
N ARG A 84 3.37 5.82 -12.14
CA ARG A 84 3.90 5.60 -13.50
C ARG A 84 5.03 4.57 -13.55
N GLY A 85 5.28 3.85 -12.44
CA GLY A 85 6.32 2.83 -12.36
C GLY A 85 7.72 3.37 -12.05
N CYS A 86 7.82 4.57 -11.47
CA CYS A 86 9.09 5.15 -11.03
C CYS A 86 9.50 4.78 -9.61
N GLU A 87 9.30 3.53 -9.23
CA GLU A 87 9.63 3.06 -7.89
C GLU A 87 10.85 2.10 -7.93
N PRO A 88 11.81 2.22 -6.99
CA PRO A 88 11.95 3.28 -5.99
C PRO A 88 12.32 4.63 -6.62
N LEU A 89 11.86 5.72 -6.00
CA LEU A 89 12.26 7.07 -6.40
C LEU A 89 13.73 7.34 -6.01
N PRO A 90 14.46 8.16 -6.79
CA PRO A 90 15.79 8.62 -6.40
C PRO A 90 15.79 9.33 -5.05
N ARG A 91 16.83 9.08 -4.26
CA ARG A 91 17.01 9.77 -2.97
C ARG A 91 17.34 11.24 -3.21
N ARG A 92 16.70 12.13 -2.45
CA ARG A 92 17.01 13.56 -2.47
C ARG A 92 17.97 13.96 -1.35
N ARG A 93 18.87 14.90 -1.63
CA ARG A 93 19.80 15.52 -0.67
C ARG A 93 19.25 16.84 -0.09
N CYS A 94 17.98 16.83 0.31
CA CYS A 94 17.30 17.98 0.94
C CYS A 94 16.64 17.54 2.26
N PHE A 95 16.25 18.52 3.09
CA PHE A 95 15.59 18.26 4.37
C PHE A 95 14.07 18.23 4.22
N ALA A 96 13.45 17.16 4.68
CA ALA A 96 11.99 17.04 4.71
C ALA A 96 11.37 18.15 5.57
N LYS A 97 10.14 18.54 5.22
CA LYS A 97 9.36 19.53 5.97
C LYS A 97 9.19 19.06 7.42
N THR A 98 9.49 19.95 8.37
CA THR A 98 9.24 19.67 9.79
C THR A 98 7.77 19.93 10.10
N LEU A 99 7.10 18.92 10.66
CA LEU A 99 5.73 19.04 11.15
C LEU A 99 5.71 19.09 12.69
N PRO A 100 4.84 19.91 13.30
CA PRO A 100 4.64 19.87 14.75
C PRO A 100 4.20 18.49 15.22
N LYS A 101 4.70 18.03 16.38
CA LYS A 101 4.29 16.75 17.01
C LYS A 101 3.13 16.92 18.00
N VAL A 102 2.15 17.77 17.66
CA VAL A 102 1.06 18.15 18.58
C VAL A 102 0.21 16.92 18.91
N GLY A 103 0.12 16.57 20.18
CA GLY A 103 -0.72 15.46 20.66
C GLY A 103 -0.16 14.05 20.40
N LEU A 104 1.05 13.92 19.87
CA LEU A 104 1.72 12.62 19.71
C LEU A 104 2.30 12.15 21.05
N ASN A 105 2.09 10.86 21.34
CA ASN A 105 2.63 10.19 22.53
C ASN A 105 3.52 9.02 22.07
N PRO A 106 4.55 8.63 22.85
CA PRO A 106 5.37 7.44 22.52
C PRO A 106 4.54 6.17 22.34
N PHE A 107 3.50 6.03 23.15
CA PHE A 107 2.44 5.05 22.97
C PHE A 107 1.10 5.78 22.95
N PRO A 108 0.24 5.55 21.94
CA PRO A 108 -1.05 6.22 21.87
C PRO A 108 -1.92 5.78 23.05
N ILE A 109 -2.46 6.75 23.80
CA ILE A 109 -3.41 6.49 24.91
C ILE A 109 -4.65 5.73 24.39
N SER A 110 -5.05 6.00 23.15
CA SER A 110 -6.09 5.29 22.42
C SER A 110 -5.88 5.46 20.93
N LEU A 111 -6.11 4.39 20.16
CA LEU A 111 -6.04 4.36 18.70
C LEU A 111 -7.26 4.99 18.01
N TRP A 112 -8.26 5.39 18.81
CA TRP A 112 -9.55 5.93 18.37
C TRP A 112 -9.76 7.40 18.78
N LYS A 113 -8.75 8.05 19.35
CA LYS A 113 -8.81 9.49 19.64
C LYS A 113 -8.63 10.30 18.36
N PRO A 114 -9.28 11.47 18.24
CA PRO A 114 -9.08 12.37 17.11
C PRO A 114 -7.61 12.76 16.96
N VAL A 115 -7.19 12.88 15.71
CA VAL A 115 -5.85 13.28 15.31
C VAL A 115 -5.84 14.78 15.00
N SER A 116 -4.79 15.50 15.40
CA SER A 116 -4.70 16.94 15.17
C SER A 116 -4.52 17.29 13.69
N ASP A 117 -5.21 18.30 13.17
CA ASP A 117 -4.97 18.77 11.79
C ASP A 117 -3.55 19.31 11.57
N LYS A 118 -2.81 19.63 12.65
CA LYS A 118 -1.47 20.25 12.60
C LYS A 118 -0.34 19.26 12.35
N ILE A 119 -0.61 17.96 12.43
CA ILE A 119 0.43 16.92 12.32
C ILE A 119 0.49 16.27 10.91
N VAL A 120 -0.33 16.75 9.96
CA VAL A 120 -0.33 16.30 8.56
C VAL A 120 -0.06 17.47 7.62
N THR A 121 0.37 17.19 6.40
CA THR A 121 0.47 18.22 5.34
C THR A 121 -0.81 18.24 4.51
N TRP A 122 -1.40 19.43 4.38
CA TRP A 122 -2.59 19.66 3.55
C TRP A 122 -2.25 20.22 2.17
N SER A 123 -0.97 20.34 1.84
CA SER A 123 -0.52 20.78 0.51
C SER A 123 -1.05 19.82 -0.55
N GLY A 124 -1.51 20.31 -1.69
CA GLY A 124 -2.03 19.46 -2.79
C GLY A 124 -3.33 18.69 -2.49
N ILE A 125 -3.87 18.77 -1.26
CA ILE A 125 -5.13 18.12 -0.87
C ILE A 125 -6.26 19.14 -0.92
N GLY A 126 -7.41 18.74 -1.47
CA GLY A 126 -8.58 19.61 -1.60
C GLY A 126 -9.21 20.01 -0.25
N CYS A 127 -9.07 19.17 0.77
CA CYS A 127 -9.44 19.48 2.15
C CYS A 127 -8.27 20.08 2.95
N LYS A 128 -8.58 20.84 4.01
CA LYS A 128 -7.59 21.50 4.90
C LYS A 128 -7.73 21.11 6.38
N ASN A 129 -8.64 20.20 6.69
CA ASN A 129 -8.86 19.61 8.01
C ASN A 129 -9.58 18.26 7.85
N PHE A 130 -9.58 17.44 8.91
CA PHE A 130 -10.24 16.14 8.92
C PHE A 130 -11.77 16.24 8.83
N GLU A 131 -12.37 17.32 9.34
CA GLU A 131 -13.81 17.57 9.23
C GLU A 131 -14.27 17.63 7.77
N CYS A 132 -13.54 18.35 6.90
CA CYS A 132 -13.77 18.35 5.46
C CYS A 132 -13.67 16.96 4.85
N LEU A 133 -12.64 16.17 5.22
CA LEU A 133 -12.48 14.81 4.71
C LEU A 133 -13.63 13.89 5.12
N ASN A 134 -14.16 14.06 6.34
CA ASN A 134 -15.27 13.26 6.84
C ASN A 134 -16.57 13.47 6.06
N SER A 135 -16.76 14.66 5.49
CA SER A 135 -17.90 14.95 4.62
C SER A 135 -17.75 14.40 3.19
N LYS A 136 -16.58 13.86 2.82
CA LYS A 136 -16.30 13.37 1.46
C LYS A 136 -16.33 11.84 1.40
N LYS A 137 -16.80 11.34 0.25
CA LYS A 137 -16.62 9.94 -0.16
C LYS A 137 -15.34 9.83 -0.96
N LEU A 138 -14.24 9.42 -0.31
CA LEU A 138 -12.92 9.31 -0.96
C LEU A 138 -12.78 8.01 -1.75
N SER A 139 -13.38 6.92 -1.24
CA SER A 139 -13.45 5.64 -1.92
C SER A 139 -14.70 4.87 -1.48
N ARG A 140 -14.89 3.66 -2.00
CA ARG A 140 -15.99 2.77 -1.56
C ARG A 140 -15.88 2.42 -0.08
N ASP A 141 -14.64 2.25 0.41
CA ASP A 141 -14.34 1.80 1.77
C ASP A 141 -13.96 2.93 2.73
N CYS A 142 -13.96 4.18 2.27
CA CYS A 142 -13.53 5.35 3.05
C CYS A 142 -14.59 6.47 2.95
N VAL A 143 -15.65 6.33 3.75
CA VAL A 143 -16.69 7.35 3.95
C VAL A 143 -16.66 7.73 5.42
N GLY A 144 -16.28 8.99 5.74
CA GLY A 144 -16.11 9.39 7.15
C GLY A 144 -14.95 8.69 7.86
N CYS A 145 -13.98 8.14 7.12
CA CYS A 145 -12.95 7.25 7.65
C CYS A 145 -11.89 7.93 8.55
N PHE A 146 -11.94 9.26 8.68
CA PHE A 146 -11.10 10.03 9.60
C PHE A 146 -11.83 10.39 10.91
N ASP A 147 -13.14 10.12 11.02
CA ASP A 147 -13.90 10.25 12.25
C ASP A 147 -13.74 8.98 13.10
N LEU A 148 -12.75 9.01 13.99
CA LEU A 148 -12.43 7.90 14.86
C LEU A 148 -13.38 7.76 16.06
N VAL A 149 -14.25 8.75 16.33
CA VAL A 149 -15.07 8.80 17.55
C VAL A 149 -16.55 8.60 17.25
N ASN A 150 -17.09 9.33 16.27
CA ASN A 150 -18.51 9.26 15.93
C ASN A 150 -18.75 8.50 14.61
N GLY A 151 -17.68 8.15 13.89
CA GLY A 151 -17.74 7.44 12.62
C GLY A 151 -17.86 5.92 12.76
N PHE A 152 -18.17 5.27 11.65
CA PHE A 152 -18.32 3.81 11.57
C PHE A 152 -16.99 3.05 11.80
N GLU A 153 -15.84 3.70 11.59
CA GLU A 153 -14.52 3.05 11.71
C GLU A 153 -14.28 2.42 13.09
N ASN A 154 -14.76 3.05 14.17
CA ASN A 154 -14.61 2.51 15.52
C ASN A 154 -15.64 1.43 15.89
N GLN A 155 -16.57 1.12 14.99
CA GLN A 155 -17.47 -0.03 15.09
C GLN A 155 -17.11 -1.11 14.07
N ARG A 156 -16.35 -0.74 13.03
CA ARG A 156 -15.87 -1.65 11.99
C ARG A 156 -15.18 -2.84 12.64
N PHE A 157 -15.65 -4.02 12.26
CA PHE A 157 -15.21 -5.34 12.74
C PHE A 157 -15.47 -5.67 14.22
N VAL A 158 -16.21 -4.83 14.97
CA VAL A 158 -16.57 -5.08 16.38
C VAL A 158 -17.86 -5.88 16.51
N LYS A 159 -18.79 -5.68 15.57
CA LYS A 159 -20.07 -6.40 15.54
C LYS A 159 -20.12 -7.23 14.26
N ALA A 160 -20.60 -8.46 14.38
CA ALA A 160 -20.96 -9.25 13.21
C ALA A 160 -22.16 -8.58 12.53
N GLU A 161 -21.92 -7.88 11.42
CA GLU A 161 -23.01 -7.60 10.49
C GLU A 161 -23.34 -8.91 9.76
N ALA A 162 -24.62 -9.17 9.53
CA ALA A 162 -25.11 -10.38 8.86
C ALA A 162 -24.53 -10.64 7.45
N ARG A 163 -23.67 -9.73 6.95
CA ARG A 163 -23.13 -9.67 5.58
C ARG A 163 -21.58 -9.63 5.54
N MET A 164 -20.90 -9.55 6.68
CA MET A 164 -19.44 -9.62 6.78
C MET A 164 -19.02 -10.94 7.41
N ILE A 165 -17.87 -11.47 6.98
CA ILE A 165 -17.55 -12.89 7.22
C ILE A 165 -17.38 -13.28 8.67
N SER A 166 -16.97 -12.38 9.56
CA SER A 166 -16.59 -12.77 10.92
C SER A 166 -16.35 -11.55 11.80
N LEU A 167 -16.50 -11.75 13.11
CA LEU A 167 -15.78 -10.94 14.09
C LEU A 167 -14.28 -11.22 13.95
N PHE A 168 -13.43 -10.20 14.17
CA PHE A 168 -11.97 -10.35 14.14
C PHE A 168 -11.48 -11.62 14.85
N ASP A 169 -12.04 -11.88 16.04
CA ASP A 169 -11.64 -12.98 16.90
C ASP A 169 -11.87 -14.36 16.27
N ASP A 170 -12.88 -14.51 15.39
CA ASP A 170 -13.08 -15.77 14.69
C ASP A 170 -11.96 -16.02 13.67
N VAL A 171 -11.52 -14.98 12.97
CA VAL A 171 -10.42 -15.12 11.99
C VAL A 171 -9.11 -15.42 12.72
N LEU A 172 -8.87 -14.77 13.84
CA LEU A 172 -7.68 -15.03 14.65
C LEU A 172 -7.69 -16.46 15.22
N ALA A 173 -8.85 -16.97 15.63
CA ALA A 173 -9.01 -18.34 16.12
C ALA A 173 -8.68 -19.41 15.06
N LEU A 174 -8.85 -19.10 13.78
CA LEU A 174 -8.47 -19.98 12.67
C LEU A 174 -6.94 -20.13 12.54
N GLY A 175 -6.17 -19.18 13.08
CA GLY A 175 -4.72 -19.06 12.90
C GLY A 175 -3.84 -20.09 13.60
N SER A 176 -4.39 -21.16 14.21
CA SER A 176 -3.75 -22.44 14.61
C SER A 176 -2.28 -22.42 15.08
N GLY A 177 -1.81 -21.35 15.74
CA GLY A 177 -0.37 -21.10 15.95
C GLY A 177 0.00 -19.65 16.31
N GLY A 178 -0.96 -18.73 16.28
CA GLY A 178 -0.82 -17.35 16.74
C GLY A 178 -0.39 -16.40 15.63
N ILE A 179 -1.28 -15.50 15.25
CA ILE A 179 -0.99 -14.44 14.28
C ILE A 179 -0.30 -13.31 15.03
N ARG A 180 0.88 -12.87 14.58
CA ARG A 180 1.66 -11.81 15.27
C ARG A 180 1.96 -10.63 14.38
N ILE A 181 2.26 -10.90 13.11
CA ILE A 181 2.59 -9.88 12.12
C ILE A 181 1.67 -10.01 10.90
N GLY A 182 1.07 -8.89 10.51
CA GLY A 182 0.17 -8.79 9.38
C GLY A 182 0.59 -7.77 8.35
N PHE A 183 0.12 -7.95 7.12
CA PHE A 183 0.20 -6.96 6.06
C PHE A 183 -1.21 -6.62 5.57
N ASP A 184 -1.52 -5.34 5.46
CA ASP A 184 -2.87 -4.85 5.14
C ASP A 184 -2.86 -4.06 3.83
N ILE A 185 -3.50 -4.62 2.81
CA ILE A 185 -3.61 -4.07 1.46
C ILE A 185 -4.91 -3.29 1.36
N GLY A 186 -4.79 -1.97 1.20
CA GLY A 186 -5.96 -1.09 1.08
C GLY A 186 -6.59 -0.74 2.42
N GLY A 187 -5.80 -0.66 3.49
CA GLY A 187 -6.27 -0.39 4.87
C GLY A 187 -6.90 0.98 5.13
N GLY A 188 -7.03 1.83 4.11
CA GLY A 188 -7.62 3.17 4.22
C GLY A 188 -6.94 4.00 5.30
N SER A 189 -7.68 4.37 6.34
CA SER A 189 -7.19 5.16 7.47
C SER A 189 -6.45 4.34 8.55
N GLY A 190 -6.21 3.04 8.32
CA GLY A 190 -5.48 2.13 9.22
C GLY A 190 -6.35 1.44 10.27
N THR A 191 -7.67 1.37 10.06
CA THR A 191 -8.63 0.77 11.02
C THR A 191 -8.34 -0.70 11.30
N PHE A 192 -8.00 -1.47 10.27
CA PHE A 192 -7.61 -2.88 10.44
C PHE A 192 -6.36 -3.01 11.32
N ALA A 193 -5.32 -2.24 11.02
CA ALA A 193 -4.09 -2.21 11.84
C ALA A 193 -4.37 -1.78 13.29
N ALA A 194 -5.27 -0.83 13.51
CA ALA A 194 -5.65 -0.40 14.86
C ALA A 194 -6.27 -1.53 15.68
N ARG A 195 -7.20 -2.28 15.08
CA ARG A 195 -7.89 -3.42 15.71
C ARG A 195 -6.97 -4.57 16.07
N MET A 196 -5.95 -4.76 15.24
CA MET A 196 -4.93 -5.77 15.44
C MET A 196 -3.94 -5.34 16.53
N ALA A 197 -3.59 -4.06 16.58
CA ALA A 197 -2.77 -3.51 17.66
C ALA A 197 -3.44 -3.63 19.04
N GLU A 198 -4.78 -3.48 19.14
CA GLU A 198 -5.53 -3.75 20.39
C GLU A 198 -5.38 -5.20 20.89
N ARG A 199 -4.96 -6.12 20.01
CA ARG A 199 -4.72 -7.55 20.30
C ARG A 199 -3.23 -7.89 20.32
N ASN A 200 -2.36 -6.89 20.46
CA ASN A 200 -0.91 -7.02 20.47
C ASN A 200 -0.31 -7.57 19.18
N MET A 201 -0.94 -7.29 18.04
CA MET A 201 -0.46 -7.70 16.72
C MET A 201 0.04 -6.49 15.94
N THR A 202 1.15 -6.65 15.23
CA THR A 202 1.73 -5.58 14.42
C THR A 202 1.28 -5.73 12.97
N VAL A 203 0.72 -4.68 12.39
CA VAL A 203 0.31 -4.67 10.98
C VAL A 203 1.01 -3.55 10.25
N ILE A 204 1.57 -3.87 9.09
CA ILE A 204 2.06 -2.88 8.13
C ILE A 204 0.93 -2.60 7.13
N THR A 205 0.49 -1.36 7.04
CA THR A 205 -0.62 -0.94 6.17
C THR A 205 -0.10 -0.30 4.90
N ASN A 206 -0.33 -0.94 3.76
CA ASN A 206 -0.06 -0.35 2.45
C ASN A 206 -1.05 0.79 2.16
N THR A 207 -0.54 1.95 1.76
CA THR A 207 -1.36 3.10 1.44
C THR A 207 -0.71 4.05 0.42
N LEU A 208 -1.55 4.86 -0.22
CA LEU A 208 -1.15 6.03 -1.01
C LEU A 208 -1.98 7.22 -0.51
N ASN A 209 -1.47 8.44 -0.71
CA ASN A 209 -2.14 9.66 -0.29
C ASN A 209 -3.07 10.14 -1.42
N ILE A 210 -4.15 9.39 -1.67
CA ILE A 210 -5.15 9.74 -2.70
C ILE A 210 -6.21 10.64 -2.06
N ASP A 211 -6.19 11.93 -2.40
CA ASP A 211 -7.10 12.97 -1.91
C ASP A 211 -7.18 13.14 -0.37
N ALA A 212 -6.31 12.46 0.38
CA ALA A 212 -6.19 12.55 1.82
C ALA A 212 -4.79 12.12 2.31
N PRO A 213 -4.34 12.59 3.49
CA PRO A 213 -3.01 12.31 4.02
C PRO A 213 -3.01 10.99 4.81
N PHE A 214 -3.29 9.88 4.14
CA PHE A 214 -3.44 8.57 4.78
C PHE A 214 -2.19 8.12 5.53
N SER A 215 -1.01 8.29 4.93
CA SER A 215 0.26 7.86 5.52
C SER A 215 0.51 8.57 6.85
N GLU A 216 0.40 9.90 6.86
CA GLU A 216 0.61 10.71 8.06
C GLU A 216 -0.47 10.44 9.11
N PHE A 217 -1.73 10.24 8.69
CA PHE A 217 -2.82 9.91 9.62
C PHE A 217 -2.62 8.55 10.30
N ILE A 218 -2.20 7.52 9.56
CA ILE A 218 -1.90 6.19 10.12
C ILE A 218 -0.72 6.30 11.10
N ALA A 219 0.37 6.97 10.70
CA ALA A 219 1.55 7.16 11.56
C ALA A 219 1.21 7.91 12.85
N ALA A 220 0.34 8.92 12.77
CA ALA A 220 -0.10 9.71 13.91
C ALA A 220 -0.84 8.91 14.99
N ARG A 221 -1.52 7.85 14.56
CA ARG A 221 -2.22 6.90 15.45
C ARG A 221 -1.24 5.92 16.11
N GLY A 222 0.06 5.98 15.81
CA GLY A 222 1.07 5.03 16.26
C GLY A 222 1.05 3.72 15.48
N LEU A 223 0.51 3.73 14.25
CA LEU A 223 0.44 2.57 13.35
C LEU A 223 1.47 2.70 12.23
N PHE A 224 1.71 1.62 11.49
CA PHE A 224 2.78 1.56 10.48
C PHE A 224 2.21 1.71 9.05
N PRO A 225 2.34 2.89 8.41
CA PRO A 225 2.05 3.04 6.98
C PRO A 225 3.24 2.62 6.11
N LEU A 226 2.96 1.96 4.99
CA LEU A 226 3.89 1.72 3.90
C LEU A 226 3.38 2.43 2.64
N PHE A 227 4.12 3.44 2.19
CA PHE A 227 3.78 4.21 0.99
C PHE A 227 4.32 3.50 -0.26
N LEU A 228 3.46 2.72 -0.92
CA LEU A 228 3.86 1.79 -1.99
C LEU A 228 2.70 1.57 -2.98
N SER A 229 3.01 1.49 -4.27
CA SER A 229 2.05 1.08 -5.30
C SER A 229 1.91 -0.44 -5.36
N LEU A 230 0.69 -0.94 -5.61
CA LEU A 230 0.45 -2.38 -5.83
C LEU A 230 1.00 -2.89 -7.18
N ASP A 231 1.43 -1.99 -8.06
CA ASP A 231 2.12 -2.36 -9.30
C ASP A 231 3.61 -2.70 -9.07
N HIS A 232 4.15 -2.46 -7.86
CA HIS A 232 5.50 -2.83 -7.48
C HIS A 232 5.50 -4.07 -6.59
N ARG A 233 6.53 -4.91 -6.72
CA ARG A 233 6.73 -6.07 -5.85
C ARG A 233 6.86 -5.62 -4.39
N PHE A 234 6.16 -6.28 -3.47
CA PHE A 234 6.23 -5.97 -2.06
C PHE A 234 7.67 -6.07 -1.53
N PRO A 235 8.20 -5.06 -0.83
CA PRO A 235 9.59 -4.97 -0.38
C PRO A 235 9.85 -5.81 0.87
N PHE A 236 9.24 -6.99 0.93
CA PHE A 236 9.40 -7.96 2.01
C PHE A 236 10.07 -9.22 1.47
N TYR A 237 10.81 -9.90 2.34
CA TYR A 237 11.33 -11.23 2.04
C TYR A 237 10.19 -12.25 1.94
N ASP A 238 10.52 -13.46 1.48
CA ASP A 238 9.55 -14.53 1.34
C ASP A 238 9.13 -15.05 2.73
N ASN A 239 7.86 -15.41 2.88
CA ASN A 239 7.30 -16.02 4.10
C ASN A 239 7.55 -15.16 5.37
N VAL A 240 7.19 -13.88 5.33
CA VAL A 240 7.32 -12.94 6.46
C VAL A 240 6.05 -12.86 7.30
N PHE A 241 4.87 -12.88 6.67
CA PHE A 241 3.62 -12.56 7.34
C PHE A 241 2.83 -13.79 7.79
N ASP A 242 2.19 -13.69 8.95
CA ASP A 242 1.25 -14.71 9.45
C ASP A 242 -0.17 -14.47 8.89
N LEU A 243 -0.48 -13.22 8.53
CA LEU A 243 -1.75 -12.80 7.93
C LEU A 243 -1.52 -11.74 6.85
N VAL A 244 -2.15 -11.90 5.70
CA VAL A 244 -2.33 -10.82 4.73
C VAL A 244 -3.82 -10.51 4.67
N HIS A 245 -4.19 -9.26 4.97
CA HIS A 245 -5.53 -8.75 4.82
C HIS A 245 -5.61 -7.90 3.56
N ALA A 246 -6.72 -8.00 2.84
CA ALA A 246 -6.95 -7.17 1.69
C ALA A 246 -8.44 -6.85 1.52
N ALA A 247 -8.75 -5.56 1.38
CA ALA A 247 -10.10 -5.05 1.16
C ALA A 247 -10.33 -4.67 -0.31
N SER A 248 -11.30 -3.78 -0.61
CA SER A 248 -11.59 -3.34 -1.99
C SER A 248 -10.41 -2.64 -2.70
N GLY A 249 -9.32 -2.33 -1.98
CA GLY A 249 -8.08 -1.79 -2.53
C GLY A 249 -7.29 -2.73 -3.45
N LEU A 250 -7.71 -3.99 -3.61
CA LEU A 250 -7.12 -4.96 -4.55
C LEU A 250 -7.55 -4.77 -6.02
N ASP A 251 -8.42 -3.81 -6.35
CA ASP A 251 -8.82 -3.55 -7.74
C ASP A 251 -7.66 -2.91 -8.55
N VAL A 252 -6.78 -3.75 -9.08
CA VAL A 252 -5.59 -3.35 -9.87
C VAL A 252 -5.90 -3.00 -11.34
N GLY A 253 -6.97 -2.24 -11.57
CA GLY A 253 -7.25 -1.63 -12.88
C GLY A 253 -7.76 -2.62 -13.93
N GLY A 254 -8.54 -3.62 -13.51
CA GLY A 254 -9.37 -4.45 -14.39
C GLY A 254 -8.65 -5.50 -15.25
N LYS A 255 -7.31 -5.54 -15.27
CA LYS A 255 -6.53 -6.55 -16.02
C LYS A 255 -6.30 -7.81 -15.18
N PRO A 256 -6.76 -9.01 -15.61
CA PRO A 256 -6.61 -10.24 -14.85
C PRO A 256 -5.17 -10.59 -14.47
N GLU A 257 -4.22 -10.34 -15.38
CA GLU A 257 -2.81 -10.70 -15.19
C GLU A 257 -2.17 -9.87 -14.08
N LYS A 258 -2.55 -8.59 -13.95
CA LYS A 258 -2.05 -7.73 -12.86
C LYS A 258 -2.46 -8.29 -11.50
N PHE A 259 -3.71 -8.72 -11.38
CA PHE A 259 -4.21 -9.31 -10.16
C PHE A 259 -3.55 -10.66 -9.86
N GLU A 260 -3.27 -11.47 -10.90
CA GLU A 260 -2.49 -12.69 -10.76
C GLU A 260 -1.07 -12.42 -10.24
N PHE A 261 -0.36 -11.41 -10.75
CA PHE A 261 0.95 -11.01 -10.20
C PHE A 261 0.88 -10.61 -8.73
N VAL A 262 -0.12 -9.81 -8.34
CA VAL A 262 -0.32 -9.44 -6.93
C VAL A 262 -0.62 -10.67 -6.07
N MET A 263 -1.44 -11.62 -6.55
CA MET A 263 -1.72 -12.86 -5.84
C MET A 263 -0.47 -13.73 -5.65
N PHE A 264 0.42 -13.81 -6.65
CA PHE A 264 1.72 -14.46 -6.49
C PHE A 264 2.61 -13.77 -5.45
N ASP A 265 2.55 -12.44 -5.38
CA ASP A 265 3.35 -11.70 -4.41
C ASP A 265 2.78 -11.80 -2.98
N ILE A 266 1.44 -11.82 -2.84
CA ILE A 266 0.75 -12.15 -1.58
C ILE A 266 1.14 -13.56 -1.12
N ASP A 267 1.06 -14.55 -2.01
CA ASP A 267 1.46 -15.92 -1.71
C ASP A 267 2.91 -15.96 -1.26
N ARG A 268 3.81 -15.27 -1.96
CA ARG A 268 5.23 -15.22 -1.63
C ARG A 268 5.51 -14.69 -0.22
N ILE A 269 4.88 -13.57 0.17
CA ILE A 269 5.15 -12.95 1.48
C ILE A 269 4.41 -13.63 2.64
N LEU A 270 3.33 -14.37 2.35
CA LEU A 270 2.55 -15.11 3.35
C LEU A 270 3.24 -16.42 3.72
N ARG A 271 3.36 -16.72 5.02
CA ARG A 271 3.99 -17.97 5.51
C ARG A 271 3.10 -19.18 5.22
N PRO A 272 3.67 -20.39 5.03
CA PRO A 272 2.87 -21.62 4.97
C PRO A 272 2.03 -21.76 6.25
N GLY A 273 0.76 -22.12 6.10
CA GLY A 273 -0.21 -22.14 7.22
C GLY A 273 -0.76 -20.77 7.63
N GLY A 274 -0.18 -19.67 7.11
CA GLY A 274 -0.67 -18.31 7.30
C GLY A 274 -2.00 -18.07 6.60
N LEU A 275 -2.69 -17.01 7.00
CA LEU A 275 -4.02 -16.67 6.52
C LEU A 275 -3.97 -15.55 5.46
N PHE A 276 -4.72 -15.74 4.38
CA PHE A 276 -5.11 -14.67 3.48
C PHE A 276 -6.59 -14.33 3.74
N TRP A 277 -6.84 -13.13 4.22
CA TRP A 277 -8.17 -12.61 4.50
C TRP A 277 -8.55 -11.60 3.42
N LEU A 278 -9.45 -12.00 2.54
CA LEU A 278 -10.10 -11.14 1.57
C LEU A 278 -11.40 -10.61 2.19
N ASP A 279 -11.47 -9.32 2.48
CA ASP A 279 -12.62 -8.69 3.12
C ASP A 279 -13.44 -7.86 2.12
N ASN A 280 -14.73 -8.16 2.02
CA ASN A 280 -15.71 -7.38 1.27
C ASN A 280 -15.23 -6.97 -0.15
N PHE A 281 -14.62 -7.89 -0.88
CA PHE A 281 -14.11 -7.64 -2.23
C PHE A 281 -15.27 -7.47 -3.20
N TYR A 282 -15.32 -6.32 -3.87
CA TYR A 282 -16.38 -6.00 -4.82
C TYR A 282 -16.22 -6.76 -6.14
N CYS A 283 -17.25 -7.51 -6.50
CA CYS A 283 -17.36 -8.21 -7.78
C CYS A 283 -18.41 -7.49 -8.65
N PRO A 284 -18.01 -6.77 -9.71
CA PRO A 284 -18.95 -5.99 -10.52
C PRO A 284 -19.94 -6.86 -11.31
N ASN A 285 -19.61 -8.13 -11.53
CA ASN A 285 -20.48 -9.10 -12.18
C ASN A 285 -20.08 -10.54 -11.80
N GLU A 286 -20.93 -11.49 -12.16
CA GLU A 286 -20.72 -12.93 -11.92
C GLU A 286 -19.46 -13.48 -12.62
N GLU A 287 -19.09 -12.91 -13.76
CA GLU A 287 -17.88 -13.29 -14.49
C GLU A 287 -16.62 -12.97 -13.69
N LYS A 288 -16.47 -11.74 -13.19
CA LYS A 288 -15.34 -11.34 -12.35
C LYS A 288 -15.28 -12.15 -11.06
N LYS A 289 -16.43 -12.46 -10.44
CA LYS A 289 -16.47 -13.36 -9.28
C LYS A 289 -15.92 -14.75 -9.62
N ARG A 290 -16.33 -15.31 -10.75
CA ARG A 290 -15.88 -16.63 -11.22
C ARG A 290 -14.39 -16.62 -11.53
N ASP A 291 -13.89 -15.58 -12.19
CA ASP A 291 -12.47 -15.47 -12.54
C ASP A 291 -11.59 -15.34 -11.29
N LEU A 292 -12.02 -14.51 -10.32
CA LEU A 292 -11.38 -14.41 -9.00
C LEU A 292 -11.36 -15.75 -8.27
N THR A 293 -12.50 -16.46 -8.26
CA THR A 293 -12.61 -17.77 -7.60
C THR A 293 -11.65 -18.79 -8.23
N ARG A 294 -11.62 -18.87 -9.57
CA ARG A 294 -10.71 -19.76 -10.30
C ARG A 294 -9.25 -19.43 -10.03
N LEU A 295 -8.90 -18.15 -10.00
CA LEU A 295 -7.54 -17.73 -9.70
C LEU A 295 -7.14 -18.14 -8.28
N ILE A 296 -7.98 -17.87 -7.26
CA ILE A 296 -7.70 -18.28 -5.88
C ILE A 296 -7.52 -19.80 -5.78
N GLU A 297 -8.36 -20.58 -6.46
CA GLU A 297 -8.30 -22.04 -6.44
C GLU A 297 -6.99 -22.59 -7.02
N ARG A 298 -6.39 -21.93 -8.01
CA ARG A 298 -5.09 -22.32 -8.59
C ARG A 298 -3.96 -22.33 -7.56
N PHE A 299 -4.03 -21.51 -6.52
CA PHE A 299 -3.00 -21.48 -5.47
C PHE A 299 -3.12 -22.63 -4.46
N GLY A 300 -4.19 -23.42 -4.51
CA GLY A 300 -4.41 -24.56 -3.61
C GLY A 300 -4.69 -24.16 -2.17
N TYR A 301 -5.20 -22.95 -1.94
CA TYR A 301 -5.51 -22.46 -0.59
C TYR A 301 -6.68 -23.23 0.00
N LYS A 302 -6.56 -23.61 1.28
CA LYS A 302 -7.67 -24.23 2.02
C LYS A 302 -8.68 -23.14 2.37
N LYS A 303 -9.91 -23.29 1.89
CA LYS A 303 -11.02 -22.38 2.21
C LYS A 303 -11.48 -22.63 3.65
N LEU A 304 -11.17 -21.73 4.57
CA LEU A 304 -11.62 -21.81 5.96
C LEU A 304 -12.97 -21.12 6.14
N LYS A 305 -13.17 -19.97 5.49
CA LYS A 305 -14.47 -19.30 5.36
C LYS A 305 -14.63 -18.74 3.96
N TRP A 306 -15.85 -18.79 3.43
CA TRP A 306 -16.20 -18.27 2.10
C TRP A 306 -17.65 -17.82 2.12
N VAL A 307 -17.90 -16.53 1.91
CA VAL A 307 -19.25 -15.95 1.95
C VAL A 307 -19.37 -14.97 0.80
N VAL A 308 -20.48 -15.12 0.07
CA VAL A 308 -20.87 -14.22 -0.99
C VAL A 308 -22.13 -13.51 -0.50
N GLY A 309 -22.10 -12.18 -0.52
CA GLY A 309 -23.21 -11.34 -0.10
C GLY A 309 -23.64 -10.41 -1.22
N ASP A 310 -24.94 -10.16 -1.33
CA ASP A 310 -25.51 -9.16 -2.22
C ASP A 310 -25.78 -7.87 -1.43
N LYS A 311 -25.34 -6.73 -1.97
CA LYS A 311 -25.71 -5.41 -1.47
C LYS A 311 -26.56 -4.71 -2.53
N VAL A 312 -27.77 -4.32 -2.13
CA VAL A 312 -28.59 -3.42 -2.94
C VAL A 312 -27.90 -2.06 -2.94
N ASP A 313 -27.60 -1.56 -4.13
CA ASP A 313 -26.88 -0.31 -4.35
C ASP A 313 -27.52 0.84 -3.55
N ALA A 314 -26.74 1.49 -2.68
CA ALA A 314 -27.22 2.63 -1.88
C ALA A 314 -27.58 3.84 -2.77
N ALA A 315 -27.16 3.84 -4.04
CA ALA A 315 -27.47 4.85 -5.03
C ALA A 315 -28.79 4.63 -5.79
N GLY A 316 -29.59 3.62 -5.44
CA GLY A 316 -30.93 3.42 -6.02
C GLY A 316 -30.95 2.97 -7.48
N SER A 317 -29.83 2.44 -8.01
CA SER A 317 -29.70 2.02 -9.41
C SER A 317 -30.38 0.69 -9.76
N GLY A 318 -30.89 -0.04 -8.75
CA GLY A 318 -31.56 -1.33 -8.92
C GLY A 318 -30.63 -2.50 -9.28
N LYS A 319 -29.31 -2.29 -9.38
CA LYS A 319 -28.34 -3.37 -9.61
C LYS A 319 -27.87 -3.96 -8.28
N SER A 320 -27.92 -5.29 -8.16
CA SER A 320 -27.32 -6.02 -7.04
C SER A 320 -25.80 -5.98 -7.17
N GLU A 321 -25.11 -5.42 -6.19
CA GLU A 321 -23.65 -5.49 -6.10
C GLU A 321 -23.25 -6.77 -5.36
N VAL A 322 -22.38 -7.59 -5.95
CA VAL A 322 -21.93 -8.85 -5.35
C VAL A 322 -20.62 -8.60 -4.62
N TYR A 323 -20.51 -9.08 -3.38
CA TYR A 323 -19.30 -8.98 -2.57
C TYR A 323 -18.83 -10.37 -2.17
N LEU A 324 -17.54 -10.63 -2.33
CA LEU A 324 -16.87 -11.84 -1.85
C LEU A 324 -16.04 -11.50 -0.62
N SER A 325 -16.26 -12.24 0.44
CA SER A 325 -15.30 -12.32 1.54
C SER A 325 -14.77 -13.75 1.61
N ALA A 326 -13.52 -13.91 2.03
CA ALA A 326 -12.93 -15.22 2.26
C ALA A 326 -11.82 -15.18 3.31
N VAL A 327 -11.70 -16.25 4.09
CA VAL A 327 -10.50 -16.54 4.88
C VAL A 327 -9.92 -17.85 4.36
N LEU A 328 -8.69 -17.75 3.90
CA LEU A 328 -8.00 -18.80 3.17
C LEU A 328 -6.69 -19.11 3.86
N GLN A 329 -6.31 -20.38 3.95
CA GLN A 329 -5.05 -20.79 4.54
C GLN A 329 -4.08 -21.26 3.46
N LYS A 330 -2.87 -20.69 3.46
CA LYS A 330 -1.80 -21.08 2.53
C LYS A 330 -1.36 -22.53 2.80
N PRO A 331 -1.33 -23.41 1.78
CA PRO A 331 -0.89 -24.78 1.96
C PRO A 331 0.63 -24.85 2.21
N VAL A 332 1.07 -25.94 2.82
CA VAL A 332 2.49 -26.32 2.81
C VAL A 332 2.76 -26.97 1.46
N ARG A 333 3.57 -26.32 0.61
CA ARG A 333 4.02 -26.90 -0.66
C ARG A 333 5.36 -27.58 -0.40
N VAL A 334 5.39 -28.91 -0.51
CA VAL A 334 6.63 -29.68 -0.44
C VAL A 334 7.26 -29.60 -1.82
N SER A 335 8.53 -29.18 -1.88
CA SER A 335 9.33 -29.08 -3.10
C SER A 335 9.71 -30.45 -3.65
#